data_AF-A0A820N5W7-F1
#
_entry.id   AF-A0A820N5W7-F1
#
_cell.length_a   1.000
_cell.length_b   1.000
_cell.length_c   1.000
_cell.angle_alpha   90.00
_cell.angle_beta   90.00
_cell.angle_gamma   90.00
#
_symmetry.space_group_name_H-M   'P 1'
#
loop_
_entity.id
_entity.type
_entity.pdbx_description
1 polymer ?
#
loop_
_entity_poly.entity_id
_entity_poly.type
_entity_poly.pdbx_seq_one_letter_code
_entity_poly.pdbx_strand_id
1 'polypeptide(L)' 'MLSWPAGPKSIDGLWAESSYNEIHASTGFRSISSTKRTRDTIPNHLVSLYDAALPYYEKLLTH' A
#
# COMPACT_ATOMS: atom_id res chain seq x y z
N MET A 1 2.63 -3.07 -11.48
CA MET A 1 2.05 -4.07 -10.53
C MET A 1 1.36 -3.34 -9.36
N LEU A 2 0.47 -2.38 -9.67
CA LEU A 2 -0.08 -1.40 -8.71
C LEU A 2 -1.60 -1.22 -8.84
N SER A 3 -2.23 -1.99 -9.73
CA SER A 3 -3.66 -1.98 -9.99
C SER A 3 -4.19 -3.40 -10.12
N TRP A 4 -5.41 -3.60 -9.66
CA TRP A 4 -6.12 -4.88 -9.71
C TRP A 4 -7.61 -4.65 -9.94
N PRO A 5 -8.34 -5.65 -10.49
CA PRO A 5 -9.78 -5.52 -10.69
C PRO A 5 -10.49 -5.47 -9.33
N ALA A 6 -11.42 -4.53 -9.21
CA ALA A 6 -12.39 -4.51 -8.12
C ALA A 6 -13.33 -5.71 -8.22
N GLY A 7 -13.80 -6.16 -7.08
CA GLY A 7 -14.81 -7.21 -6.96
C GLY A 7 -14.33 -8.45 -6.19
N PRO A 8 -15.28 -9.32 -5.85
CA PRO A 8 -15.00 -10.55 -5.12
C PRO A 8 -14.19 -11.53 -5.97
N LYS A 9 -13.35 -12.32 -5.30
CA LYS A 9 -12.61 -13.44 -5.87
C LYS A 9 -13.29 -14.74 -5.44
N SER A 10 -13.20 -15.76 -6.30
CA SER A 10 -13.75 -17.09 -6.01
C SER A 10 -13.15 -17.79 -4.79
N ILE A 11 -12.01 -17.27 -4.29
CA ILE A 11 -11.32 -17.77 -3.10
C ILE A 11 -11.73 -17.04 -1.81
N ASP A 12 -12.64 -16.07 -1.88
CA ASP A 12 -13.04 -15.33 -0.70
C ASP A 12 -13.81 -16.23 0.27
N GLY A 13 -13.40 -16.20 1.54
CA GLY A 13 -14.01 -17.02 2.58
C GLY A 13 -15.38 -16.52 3.02
N LEU A 14 -16.03 -17.26 3.93
CA LEU A 14 -17.38 -16.97 4.44
C LEU A 14 -17.58 -15.54 4.99
N TRP A 15 -16.48 -14.88 5.38
CA TRP A 15 -16.46 -13.52 5.95
C TRP A 15 -16.41 -12.41 4.88
N ALA A 16 -16.42 -12.77 3.59
CA ALA A 16 -16.35 -11.86 2.46
C ALA A 16 -17.46 -10.80 2.44
N GLU A 17 -18.71 -11.22 2.71
CA GLU A 17 -19.89 -10.36 2.63
C GLU A 17 -19.85 -9.18 3.62
N SER A 18 -19.31 -9.39 4.83
CA SER A 18 -19.31 -8.35 5.88
C SER A 18 -18.02 -7.53 5.93
N SER A 19 -16.88 -8.14 5.65
CA SER A 19 -15.57 -7.59 6.04
C SER A 19 -14.67 -7.19 4.87
N TYR A 20 -15.03 -7.55 3.63
CA TYR A 20 -14.17 -7.34 2.46
C TYR A 20 -14.70 -6.28 1.49
N ASN A 21 -15.81 -5.61 1.82
CA ASN A 21 -16.39 -4.58 0.94
C ASN A 21 -15.39 -3.49 0.56
N GLU A 22 -14.56 -3.02 1.50
CA GLU A 22 -13.50 -2.04 1.21
C GLU A 22 -12.36 -2.61 0.35
N ILE A 23 -12.03 -3.88 0.55
CA ILE A 23 -10.98 -4.59 -0.20
C ILE A 23 -11.44 -4.84 -1.64
N HIS A 24 -12.68 -5.27 -1.84
CA HIS A 24 -13.28 -5.49 -3.16
C HIS A 24 -13.47 -4.18 -3.92
N ALA A 25 -13.70 -3.06 -3.23
CA ALA A 25 -13.77 -1.75 -3.87
C ALA A 25 -12.39 -1.19 -4.24
N SER A 26 -11.29 -1.72 -3.67
CA SER A 26 -9.94 -1.28 -3.97
C SER A 26 -9.51 -1.78 -5.36
N THR A 27 -8.89 -0.88 -6.14
CA THR A 27 -8.38 -1.18 -7.49
C THR A 27 -6.89 -0.94 -7.63
N GLY A 28 -6.22 -0.67 -6.51
CA GLY A 28 -4.82 -0.26 -6.45
C GLY A 28 -4.48 0.34 -5.10
N PHE A 29 -3.24 0.77 -4.94
CA PHE A 29 -2.83 1.50 -3.75
C PHE A 29 -3.48 2.88 -3.70
N ARG A 30 -3.97 3.29 -2.53
CA ARG A 30 -4.52 4.63 -2.33
C ARG A 30 -3.42 5.66 -2.61
N SER A 31 -3.73 6.65 -3.45
CA SER A 31 -2.80 7.76 -3.72
C SER A 31 -2.42 8.44 -2.41
N ILE A 32 -1.13 8.72 -2.23
CA ILE A 32 -0.64 9.47 -1.08
C ILE A 32 -1.35 10.83 -1.07
N SER A 33 -2.12 11.09 -0.02
CA SER A 33 -2.64 12.43 0.23
C SER A 33 -1.45 13.38 0.35
N SER A 34 -1.53 14.52 -0.32
CA SER A 34 -0.47 15.54 -0.49
C SER A 34 0.10 16.14 0.81
N THR A 35 -0.30 15.62 1.98
CA THR A 35 0.41 15.83 3.24
C THR A 35 1.78 15.14 3.18
N LYS A 36 2.75 15.86 2.61
CA LYS A 36 4.18 15.56 2.59
C LYS A 36 4.63 14.83 3.86
N ARG A 37 4.78 13.51 3.79
CA ARG A 37 5.68 12.79 4.69
C ARG A 37 7.08 12.95 4.11
N THR A 38 7.73 14.04 4.43
CA THR A 38 9.16 14.24 4.14
C THR A 38 10.00 13.39 5.09
N ARG A 39 11.24 13.09 4.71
CA ARG A 39 12.23 12.44 5.57
C ARG A 39 12.26 13.06 6.98
N ASP A 40 12.06 14.36 7.07
CA ASP A 40 12.04 15.15 8.31
C ASP A 40 10.90 14.81 9.27
N THR A 41 9.86 14.11 8.80
CA THR A 41 8.73 13.65 9.63
C THR A 41 8.94 12.23 10.19
N ILE A 42 10.04 11.57 9.82
CA ILE A 42 10.33 10.20 10.26
C ILE A 42 10.94 10.26 11.66
N PRO A 43 10.38 9.53 12.65
CA PRO A 43 11.01 9.40 13.96
C PRO A 43 12.45 8.90 13.85
N ASN A 44 13.38 9.49 14.62
CA ASN A 44 14.83 9.20 14.50
C ASN A 44 15.18 7.71 14.52
N HIS A 45 14.47 6.90 15.31
CA HIS A 45 14.71 5.46 15.42
C HIS A 45 14.35 4.67 14.15
N LEU A 46 13.58 5.25 13.22
CA LEU A 46 13.18 4.64 11.95
C LEU A 46 14.01 5.11 10.76
N VAL A 47 14.89 6.11 10.94
CA VAL A 47 15.69 6.66 9.83
C VAL A 47 16.59 5.61 9.21
N SER A 48 17.27 4.80 10.03
CA SER A 48 18.13 3.72 9.53
C SER A 48 17.36 2.66 8.74
N LEU A 49 16.13 2.35 9.18
CA LEU A 49 15.25 1.43 8.45
C LEU A 49 14.78 2.02 7.13
N TYR A 50 14.41 3.30 7.12
CA TYR A 50 14.04 4.02 5.91
C TYR A 50 15.18 4.01 4.88
N ASP A 51 16.39 4.35 5.28
CA ASP A 51 17.56 4.37 4.39
C ASP A 51 17.87 2.97 3.83
N ALA A 52 17.72 1.92 4.63
CA ALA A 52 17.90 0.55 4.17
C ALA A 52 16.81 0.09 3.19
N ALA A 53 15.56 0.56 3.36
CA ALA A 53 14.42 0.15 2.55
C ALA A 53 14.29 0.94 1.24
N LEU A 54 14.73 2.21 1.23
CA LEU A 54 14.63 3.13 0.08
C LEU A 54 15.10 2.54 -1.25
N PRO A 55 16.29 1.91 -1.37
CA PRO A 55 16.75 1.40 -2.67
C PRO A 55 15.88 0.25 -3.21
N TYR A 56 15.21 -0.51 -2.35
CA TYR A 56 14.27 -1.56 -2.79
C TYR A 56 12.95 -0.96 -3.24
N TYR A 57 12.48 0.07 -2.52
CA TYR A 57 11.28 0.81 -2.91
C TYR A 57 11.45 1.48 -4.27
N GLU A 58 12.58 2.14 -4.52
CA GLU A 58 12.88 2.80 -5.80
C GLU A 58 12.88 1.80 -6.97
N LYS A 59 13.43 0.60 -6.78
CA LYS A 59 13.39 -0.49 -7.78
C LYS A 59 11.97 -0.97 -8.09
N LEU A 60 11.09 -1.01 -7.09
CA LEU A 60 9.70 -1.40 -7.30
C LEU A 60 8.90 -0.30 -8.01
N LEU A 61 9.24 0.97 -7.77
CA LEU A 61 8.54 2.11 -8.35
C LEU A 61 8.74 2.23 -9.87
N THR A 62 9.84 1.69 -10.40
CA THR A 62 10.10 1.63 -11.84
C THR A 62 9.28 0.58 -12.61
N HIS A 63 8.39 -0.18 -11.96
CA HIS A 63 7.60 -1.28 -12.54
C HIS A 63 6.08 -1.18 -12.25
#